data_AF-J2NUW8-F1
#
_entry.id   AF-J2NUW8-F1
#
_cell.length_a   1.000
_cell.length_b   1.000
_cell.length_c   1.000
_cell.angle_alpha   90.00
_cell.angle_beta   90.00
_cell.angle_gamma   90.00
#
_symmetry.space_group_name_H-M   'P 1'
#
loop_
_entity.id
_entity.type
_entity.pdbx_description
1 polymer ?
#
loop_
_entity_poly.entity_id
_entity_poly.type
_entity_poly.pdbx_seq_one_letter_code
_entity_poly.pdbx_strand_id
1 'polypeptide(L)' 'MFKPTPNPPETDDTTPYEFPGSKKFHEAADRALDHYLKPNALTLRFHKP' A
#
# COMPACT_ATOMS: atom_id res chain seq x y z
N MET A 1 7.86 29.00 32.88
CA MET A 1 8.80 28.11 32.17
C MET A 1 8.01 27.25 31.21
N PHE A 2 7.96 27.63 29.93
CA PHE A 2 7.49 26.74 28.87
C PHE A 2 8.69 25.88 28.47
N LYS A 3 8.61 24.57 28.71
CA LYS A 3 9.61 23.65 28.17
C LYS A 3 9.44 23.70 26.65
N PRO A 4 10.50 23.98 25.86
CA PRO A 4 10.40 23.78 24.43
C PRO A 4 9.98 22.32 24.23
N THR A 5 8.91 22.11 23.48
CA THR A 5 8.53 20.77 23.01
C THR A 5 9.81 20.11 22.51
N PRO A 6 10.18 18.91 23.00
CA PRO A 6 11.30 18.20 22.43
C PRO A 6 10.99 18.11 20.93
N ASN A 7 11.90 18.58 20.08
CA ASN A 7 11.74 18.47 18.63
C ASN A 7 11.18 17.08 18.32
N PRO A 8 10.14 16.96 17.47
CA PRO A 8 9.71 15.65 17.03
C PRO A 8 10.95 14.90 16.54
N PRO A 9 11.07 13.58 16.83
CA PRO A 9 12.17 12.80 16.29
C PRO A 9 12.21 13.06 14.79
N GLU A 10 13.43 13.22 14.24
CA GLU A 10 13.59 13.22 12.79
C GLU A 10 12.86 11.99 12.27
N THR A 11 11.71 12.25 11.66
CA THR A 11 10.96 11.21 11.01
C THR A 11 11.80 10.99 9.78
N ASP A 12 12.50 9.86 9.70
CA ASP A 12 13.04 9.45 8.41
C ASP A 12 11.84 9.51 7.48
N ASP A 13 11.87 10.48 6.57
CA ASP A 13 10.88 10.63 5.52
C ASP A 13 11.07 9.40 4.64
N THR A 14 10.55 8.26 5.10
CA THR A 14 10.64 7.01 4.37
C THR A 14 9.82 7.27 3.13
N THR A 15 10.53 7.53 2.03
CA THR A 15 9.84 7.79 0.79
C THR A 15 9.13 6.48 0.44
N PRO A 16 7.86 6.50 -0.02
CA PRO A 16 7.10 5.26 -0.27
C PRO A 16 7.79 4.30 -1.25
N TYR A 17 8.86 4.76 -1.91
CA TYR A 17 9.63 4.03 -2.89
C TYR A 17 11.15 4.00 -2.65
N GLU A 18 11.61 4.20 -1.42
CA GLU A 18 13.04 4.38 -1.08
C GLU A 18 13.96 3.21 -1.49
N PHE A 19 13.45 1.98 -1.43
CA PHE A 19 14.24 0.78 -1.69
C PHE A 19 14.24 0.38 -3.19
N PRO A 20 15.36 -0.12 -3.74
CA PRO A 20 15.42 -0.65 -5.10
C PRO A 20 14.39 -1.78 -5.34
N GLY A 21 13.35 -1.49 -6.11
CA GLY A 21 12.27 -2.43 -6.40
C GLY A 21 11.00 -2.23 -5.57
N SER A 22 10.96 -1.24 -4.68
CA SER A 22 9.75 -0.77 -3.99
C SER A 22 8.53 -0.64 -4.91
N LYS A 23 8.72 -0.04 -6.10
CA LYS A 23 7.67 0.10 -7.12
C LYS A 23 7.16 -1.24 -7.63
N LYS A 24 8.05 -2.21 -7.84
CA LYS A 24 7.69 -3.57 -8.28
C LYS A 24 6.93 -4.33 -7.19
N PHE A 25 7.33 -4.18 -5.93
CA PHE A 25 6.61 -4.75 -4.79
C PHE A 25 5.22 -4.14 -4.64
N HIS A 26 5.12 -2.82 -4.78
CA HIS A 26 3.85 -2.11 -4.76
C HIS A 26 2.90 -2.61 -5.86
N GLU A 27 3.36 -2.66 -7.11
CA GLU A 27 2.59 -3.20 -8.24
C GLU A 27 2.17 -4.68 -8.02
N ALA A 28 3.06 -5.50 -7.45
CA ALA A 28 2.75 -6.90 -7.15
C ALA A 28 1.68 -7.03 -6.05
N ALA A 29 1.74 -6.19 -5.03
CA ALA A 29 0.77 -6.14 -3.94
C ALA A 29 -0.60 -5.71 -4.46
N ASP A 30 -0.67 -4.67 -5.28
CA ASP A 30 -1.91 -4.22 -5.92
C ASP A 30 -2.53 -5.32 -6.78
N ARG A 31 -1.72 -6.04 -7.57
CA ARG A 31 -2.19 -7.19 -8.36
C ARG A 31 -2.73 -8.32 -7.48
N ALA A 32 -2.09 -8.60 -6.34
CA ALA A 32 -2.57 -9.62 -5.41
C ALA A 32 -3.90 -9.20 -4.77
N LEU A 33 -4.01 -7.95 -4.32
CA LEU A 33 -5.27 -7.40 -3.81
C LEU A 33 -6.37 -7.47 -4.86
N ASP A 34 -6.07 -7.13 -6.11
CA ASP A 34 -7.03 -7.27 -7.21
C ASP A 34 -7.50 -8.72 -7.44
N HIS A 35 -6.58 -9.69 -7.33
CA HIS A 35 -6.91 -11.11 -7.47
C HIS A 35 -7.80 -11.62 -6.34
N TYR A 36 -7.58 -11.17 -5.10
CA TYR A 36 -8.28 -11.68 -3.91
C TYR A 36 -9.52 -10.86 -3.51
N LEU A 37 -9.49 -9.54 -3.65
CA LEU A 37 -10.54 -8.62 -3.21
C LEU A 37 -11.57 -8.29 -4.30
N LYS A 38 -11.34 -8.71 -5.55
CA LYS A 38 -12.33 -8.60 -6.64
C LYS A 38 -12.90 -9.98 -7.04
N PRO A 39 -13.42 -10.80 -6.11
CA PRO A 39 -13.99 -12.11 -6.47
C PRO A 39 -15.13 -11.95 -7.48
N ASN A 40 -15.91 -10.87 -7.38
CA ASN A 40 -17.05 -10.59 -8.24
C ASN A 40 -16.69 -10.06 -9.62
N ALA A 41 -15.45 -9.64 -9.88
CA ALA A 41 -15.10 -9.18 -11.22
C ALA A 41 -15.04 -10.37 -12.19
N LEU A 42 -14.53 -11.53 -11.80
CA LEU A 42 -14.41 -12.70 -12.69
C LEU A 42 -15.54 -13.71 -12.52
N THR A 43 -16.21 -13.79 -11.37
CA THR A 43 -17.29 -14.78 -11.13
C THR A 43 -18.68 -14.29 -11.55
N LEU A 44 -18.98 -12.98 -11.56
CA LEU A 44 -20.27 -12.45 -12.06
C LEU A 44 -20.49 -12.70 -13.55
N ARG A 45 -19.42 -12.93 -14.32
CA ARG A 45 -19.51 -13.22 -15.76
C ARG A 45 -19.70 -14.71 -16.08
N PHE A 46 -19.57 -15.58 -15.09
CA PHE A 46 -19.81 -17.03 -15.26
C PHE A 46 -21.01 -17.54 -14.47
N HIS A 47 -21.70 -16.70 -13.71
CA HIS A 47 -23.00 -17.04 -13.13
C HIS A 47 -24.12 -16.61 -14.09
N LYS A 48 -24.46 -17.51 -15.03
CA LYS A 48 -25.72 -17.45 -15.78
C LYS A 48 -26.65 -18.55 -15.23
N PRO A 49 -27.92 -18.25 -14.87
CA PRO A 49 -28.90 -19.27 -14.51
C PRO A 49 -29.25 -20.18 -15.69
#